data_AF-A0A2N5GSM0-F1
#
_entry.id   AF-A0A2N5GSM0-F1
#
_cell.length_a   1.000
_cell.length_b   1.000
_cell.length_c   1.000
_cell.angle_alpha   90.00
_cell.angle_beta   90.00
_cell.angle_gamma   90.00
#
_symmetry.space_group_name_H-M   'P 1'
#
loop_
_entity.id
_entity.type
_entity.pdbx_description
1 polymer ?
#
loop_
_entity_poly.entity_id
_entity_poly.type
_entity_poly.pdbx_seq_one_letter_code
_entity_poly.pdbx_strand_id
1 'polypeptide(L)'
;MKQTAGRFQEEIIVRKQVNLDYLLHLPEDYHFDQEKAYPLVLFLHGVGERGNNVEFLKRNGLPKLAETKELPFILLSPQCPNYVEQPGNFFAAQI
;
A
#
# COMPACT_ATOMS: atom_id res chain seq x y z
N MET A 1 21.33 9.71 6.68
CA MET A 1 21.15 9.25 8.08
C MET A 1 21.39 7.75 8.14
N LYS A 2 22.20 7.26 9.10
CA LYS A 2 22.51 5.82 9.25
C LYS A 2 21.41 5.16 10.10
N GLN A 3 20.59 4.32 9.49
CA GLN A 3 19.64 3.47 10.23
C GLN A 3 20.38 2.32 10.92
N THR A 4 19.88 1.86 12.07
CA THR A 4 20.33 0.59 12.68
C THR A 4 19.17 -0.07 13.44
N ALA A 5 18.99 -1.36 13.16
CA ALA A 5 17.78 -2.11 13.45
C ALA A 5 17.94 -3.05 14.66
N GLY A 6 16.82 -3.30 15.35
CA GLY A 6 16.62 -4.38 16.33
C GLY A 6 16.02 -5.64 15.68
N ARG A 7 15.76 -6.68 16.47
CA ARG A 7 15.39 -8.01 15.97
C ARG A 7 13.88 -8.25 15.97
N PHE A 8 13.39 -8.73 14.83
CA PHE A 8 12.15 -9.45 14.65
C PHE A 8 12.48 -10.95 14.57
N GLN A 9 11.73 -11.81 15.28
CA GLN A 9 12.01 -13.25 15.31
C GLN A 9 10.70 -14.06 15.21
N GLU A 10 10.73 -15.00 14.28
CA GLU A 10 9.62 -15.52 13.47
C GLU A 10 9.35 -17.00 13.76
N GLU A 11 8.09 -17.44 13.71
CA GLU A 11 7.66 -18.45 12.74
C GLU A 11 6.26 -18.04 12.28
N ILE A 12 6.09 -17.80 10.99
CA ILE A 12 4.81 -17.39 10.40
C ILE A 12 4.48 -18.26 9.19
N ILE A 13 3.32 -18.91 9.23
CA ILE A 13 2.67 -19.47 8.04
C ILE A 13 1.30 -18.82 7.95
N VAL A 14 1.20 -17.78 7.13
CA VAL A 14 -0.07 -17.11 6.84
C VAL A 14 -0.55 -17.56 5.47
N ARG A 15 -1.68 -18.27 5.42
CA ARG A 15 -2.41 -18.57 4.18
C ARG A 15 -3.77 -17.90 4.25
N LYS A 16 -3.94 -16.82 3.51
CA LYS A 16 -5.19 -16.07 3.44
C LYS A 16 -5.44 -15.65 2.00
N GLN A 17 -6.62 -15.95 1.48
CA GLN A 17 -7.09 -15.33 0.25
C GLN A 17 -7.61 -13.93 0.59
N VAL A 18 -7.11 -12.92 -0.11
CA VAL A 18 -7.54 -11.52 0.06
C VAL A 18 -7.80 -10.92 -1.31
N ASN A 19 -8.79 -10.04 -1.38
CA ASN A 19 -9.05 -9.16 -2.52
C ASN A 19 -8.88 -7.74 -1.99
N LEU A 20 -7.95 -6.99 -2.59
CA LEU A 20 -7.62 -5.63 -2.17
C LEU A 20 -7.78 -4.70 -3.35
N ASP A 21 -8.48 -3.60 -3.15
CA ASP A 21 -8.45 -2.48 -4.08
C ASP A 21 -7.08 -1.78 -3.97
N TYR A 22 -6.64 -1.15 -5.05
CA TYR A 22 -5.33 -0.50 -5.08
C TYR A 22 -5.29 0.67 -6.06
N LEU A 23 -4.36 1.61 -5.81
CA LEU A 23 -3.93 2.57 -6.81
C LEU A 23 -2.59 2.13 -7.40
N LEU A 24 -2.48 2.25 -8.72
CA LEU A 24 -1.26 2.02 -9.47
C LEU A 24 -0.94 3.29 -10.26
N HIS A 25 0.23 3.85 -10.02
CA HIS A 25 0.80 4.87 -10.88
C HIS A 25 1.98 4.27 -11.65
N LEU A 26 1.98 4.52 -12.95
CA LEU A 26 3.01 4.09 -13.89
C LEU A 26 3.67 5.34 -14.46
N PRO A 27 5.01 5.32 -14.63
CA PRO A 27 5.69 6.40 -15.30
C PRO A 27 5.14 6.65 -16.72
N GLU A 28 5.15 7.90 -17.19
CA GLU A 28 4.64 8.30 -18.51
C GLU A 28 5.20 7.45 -19.66
N ASP A 29 6.48 7.07 -19.57
CA ASP A 29 7.18 6.29 -20.59
C ASP A 29 7.18 4.77 -20.32
N TYR A 30 6.38 4.30 -19.36
CA TYR A 30 6.33 2.89 -18.98
C TYR A 30 6.03 1.94 -20.14
N HIS A 31 5.23 2.38 -21.13
CA HIS A 31 4.84 1.56 -22.27
C HIS A 31 5.71 1.72 -23.52
N PHE A 32 6.70 2.62 -23.50
CA PHE A 32 7.49 2.94 -24.70
C PHE A 32 8.68 2.03 -24.91
N ASP A 33 9.27 1.53 -23.81
CA ASP A 33 10.37 0.59 -23.84
C ASP A 33 10.06 -0.57 -22.89
N GLN A 34 9.77 -1.74 -23.47
CA GLN A 34 9.46 -2.95 -22.70
C GLN A 34 10.70 -3.56 -22.03
N GLU A 35 11.91 -3.16 -22.44
CA GLU A 35 13.15 -3.62 -21.83
C GLU A 35 13.59 -2.73 -20.65
N LYS A 36 13.00 -1.53 -20.50
CA LYS A 36 13.30 -0.61 -19.40
C LYS A 36 12.70 -1.10 -18.09
N ALA A 37 13.56 -1.29 -17.08
CA ALA A 37 13.14 -1.64 -15.73
C ALA A 37 12.86 -0.39 -14.87
N TYR A 38 11.76 -0.43 -14.12
CA TYR A 38 11.38 0.62 -13.17
C TYR A 38 11.42 0.09 -11.74
N PRO A 39 11.88 0.90 -10.76
CA PRO A 39 11.72 0.56 -9.35
C PRO A 39 10.25 0.43 -8.99
N LEU A 40 9.93 -0.50 -8.08
CA LEU A 40 8.62 -0.59 -7.44
C LEU A 40 8.70 0.02 -6.04
N VAL A 41 7.84 1.00 -5.79
CA VAL A 41 7.57 1.52 -4.44
C VAL A 41 6.22 0.97 -3.99
N LEU A 42 6.25 0.09 -2.98
CA LEU A 42 5.05 -0.34 -2.27
C LEU A 42 4.77 0.65 -1.13
N PHE A 43 3.73 1.47 -1.29
CA PHE A 43 3.33 2.44 -0.29
C PHE A 43 2.20 1.86 0.58
N LEU A 44 2.50 1.67 1.88
CA LEU A 44 1.53 1.20 2.85
C LEU A 44 0.98 2.39 3.64
N HIS A 45 -0.34 2.57 3.56
CA HIS A 45 -1.05 3.68 4.20
C HIS A 45 -1.25 3.46 5.71
N GLY A 46 -1.68 4.50 6.41
CA GLY A 46 -2.02 4.45 7.83
C GLY A 46 -3.44 3.96 8.08
N VAL A 47 -3.83 3.84 9.35
CA VAL A 47 -5.19 3.39 9.72
C VAL A 47 -6.30 4.27 9.13
N GLY A 48 -6.05 5.56 8.91
CA GLY A 48 -7.03 6.54 8.43
C GLY A 48 -7.48 6.39 6.97
N GLU A 49 -6.75 5.61 6.17
CA GLU A 49 -7.08 5.34 4.77
C GLU A 49 -7.60 3.91 4.53
N ARG A 50 -7.85 3.13 5.58
CA ARG A 50 -8.57 1.84 5.47
C ARG A 50 -9.99 2.07 4.94
N GLY A 51 -10.53 1.10 4.21
CA GLY A 51 -11.90 1.24 3.70
C GLY A 51 -12.24 0.34 2.53
N ASN A 52 -13.36 0.69 1.92
CA ASN A 52 -13.86 0.17 0.64
C ASN A 52 -13.92 1.28 -0.43
N ASN A 53 -13.23 2.40 -0.19
CA ASN A 53 -13.15 3.50 -1.12
C ASN A 53 -11.67 3.83 -1.36
N VAL A 54 -11.16 3.35 -2.49
CA VAL A 54 -9.75 3.46 -2.89
C VAL A 54 -9.27 4.90 -3.00
N GLU A 55 -10.17 5.86 -3.22
CA GLU A 55 -9.86 7.29 -3.29
C GLU A 55 -9.28 7.83 -1.97
N PHE A 56 -9.54 7.18 -0.84
CA PHE A 56 -8.96 7.57 0.44
C PHE A 56 -7.43 7.48 0.45
N LEU A 57 -6.84 6.63 -0.39
CA LEU A 57 -5.38 6.52 -0.51
C LEU A 57 -4.73 7.82 -1.00
N LYS A 58 -5.46 8.64 -1.75
CA LYS A 58 -4.97 9.92 -2.31
C LYS A 58 -4.91 11.05 -1.28
N ARG A 59 -5.39 10.82 -0.06
CA ARG A 59 -5.46 11.89 0.97
C ARG A 59 -4.08 12.35 1.44
N ASN A 60 -3.07 11.46 1.42
CA ASN A 60 -1.74 11.68 1.99
C ASN A 60 -0.63 10.97 1.21
N GLY A 61 0.63 11.31 1.51
CA GLY A 61 1.80 10.56 1.07
C GLY A 61 2.06 10.59 -0.44
N LEU A 62 2.63 9.49 -0.94
CA LEU A 62 3.01 9.36 -2.35
C LEU A 62 1.80 9.32 -3.31
N PRO A 63 0.67 8.64 -3.00
CA PRO A 63 -0.48 8.64 -3.91
C PRO A 63 -1.03 10.04 -4.17
N LYS A 64 -1.07 10.90 -3.14
CA LYS A 64 -1.44 12.32 -3.30
C LYS A 64 -0.48 13.07 -4.21
N LEU A 65 0.82 12.84 -4.02
CA LEU A 65 1.86 13.51 -4.81
C LEU A 65 1.74 13.13 -6.30
N ALA A 66 1.45 11.85 -6.58
CA ALA A 66 1.28 11.32 -7.93
C ALA A 66 0.12 11.96 -8.72
N GLU A 67 -0.84 12.63 -8.05
CA GLU A 67 -1.90 13.38 -8.75
C GLU A 67 -1.41 14.67 -9.41
N THR A 68 -0.25 15.17 -8.99
CA THR A 68 0.26 16.50 -9.41
C THR A 68 1.69 16.47 -9.92
N LYS A 69 2.40 15.35 -9.73
CA LYS A 69 3.78 15.18 -10.14
C LYS A 69 3.99 13.81 -10.72
N GLU A 70 4.78 13.79 -11.79
CA GLU A 70 5.27 12.58 -12.39
C GLU A 70 6.33 11.92 -11.50
N LEU A 71 6.20 10.60 -11.29
CA LEU A 71 7.12 9.83 -10.47
C LEU A 71 7.92 8.88 -11.35
N PRO A 72 9.27 8.86 -11.25
CA PRO A 72 10.11 8.02 -12.12
C PRO A 72 10.16 6.54 -11.67
N PHE A 73 9.07 6.02 -11.12
CA PHE A 73 8.96 4.66 -10.60
C PHE A 73 7.50 4.19 -10.57
N ILE A 74 7.30 2.88 -10.53
CA ILE A 74 5.98 2.28 -10.33
C ILE A 74 5.61 2.47 -8.85
N LEU A 75 4.43 3.04 -8.60
CA LEU A 75 3.88 3.18 -7.25
C LEU A 75 2.65 2.29 -7.12
N LEU A 76 2.73 1.28 -6.25
CA LEU A 76 1.59 0.44 -5.89
C LEU A 76 1.15 0.78 -4.46
N SER A 77 -0.11 1.15 -4.31
CA SER A 77 -0.71 1.52 -3.04
C SER A 77 -1.98 0.67 -2.82
N PRO A 78 -1.87 -0.50 -2.18
CA PRO A 78 -3.04 -1.31 -1.85
C PRO A 78 -3.80 -0.71 -0.67
N GLN A 79 -5.13 -0.71 -0.74
CA GLN A 79 -5.98 -0.34 0.38
C GLN A 79 -6.25 -1.57 1.26
N CYS A 80 -5.84 -1.48 2.51
CA CYS A 80 -6.27 -2.41 3.54
C CYS A 80 -7.78 -2.22 3.78
N PRO A 81 -8.60 -3.28 3.69
CA PRO A 81 -10.03 -3.17 3.88
C PRO A 81 -10.34 -2.70 5.30
N ASN A 82 -11.58 -2.23 5.49
CA ASN A 82 -12.11 -2.08 6.84
C ASN A 82 -11.92 -3.37 7.63
N TYR A 83 -11.82 -3.25 8.96
CA TYR A 83 -11.92 -4.41 9.83
C TYR A 83 -13.20 -5.14 9.45
N VAL A 84 -13.04 -6.31 8.84
CA VAL A 84 -14.15 -7.23 8.66
C VAL A 84 -14.52 -7.62 10.08
N GLU A 85 -15.71 -7.21 10.53
CA GLU A 85 -16.33 -7.81 11.70
C GLU A 85 -16.35 -9.32 11.44
N GLN A 86 -15.45 -10.04 12.09
CA GLN A 86 -15.62 -11.48 12.17
C GLN A 86 -16.84 -11.68 13.06
N PRO A 87 -17.89 -12.39 12.61
CA PRO A 87 -18.98 -12.73 13.50
C PRO A 87 -18.40 -13.59 14.63
N GLY A 88 -18.25 -13.00 15.82
CA GLY A 88 -17.80 -13.69 17.03
C GLY A 88 -16.49 -13.24 17.67
N ASN A 89 -15.85 -12.13 17.31
CA ASN A 89 -14.71 -11.64 18.10
C ASN A 89 -14.68 -10.11 18.25
N PHE A 90 -15.32 -9.65 19.32
CA PHE A 90 -15.17 -8.29 19.84
C PHE A 90 -13.81 -8.14 20.52
N PHE A 91 -12.80 -7.71 19.77
CA PHE A 91 -11.74 -6.90 20.34
C PHE A 91 -11.50 -5.71 19.45
N ALA A 92 -12.19 -4.62 19.79
CA ALA A 92 -11.77 -3.28 19.45
C ALA A 92 -10.37 -3.06 20.04
N ALA A 93 -9.33 -3.22 19.22
CA ALA A 93 -8.06 -2.57 19.47
C ALA A 93 -8.16 -1.19 18.83
N GLN A 94 -8.75 -0.28 19.58
CA GLN A 94 -8.62 1.15 19.37
C GLN A 94 -7.18 1.51 19.71
N ILE A 95 -6.41 1.88 18.68
CA ILE A 95 -5.14 2.61 18.78
C ILE A 95 -5.16 3.71 17.74
#